data_AF-A0A969W972-F1
#
_entry.id   AF-A0A969W972-F1
#
_cell.length_a   1.000
_cell.length_b   1.000
_cell.length_c   1.000
_cell.angle_alpha   90.00
_cell.angle_beta   90.00
_cell.angle_gamma   90.00
#
_symmetry.space_group_name_H-M   'P 1'
#
loop_
_entity.id
_entity.type
_entity.pdbx_description
1 polymer ?
#
loop_
_entity_poly.entity_id
_entity_poly.type
_entity_poly.pdbx_seq_one_letter_code
_entity_poly.pdbx_strand_id
1 'polypeptide(L)'
;MNRFDELIAARRPLWLDYADYAGALLAGGQAPWLDVSALVAWQRKAQGLLRSDVVELPLGAVAAAWLDAHATLRDAMAAKRRVGYPLRTLLADDDLRHHLAELAGGLRASFASQPLAIACPSPRRWLLESYRAAHGEVPEFDDDDVDSAAVYLADFLRLFGEIGIDVLLLQESLDSAPSDAASLACCQPVLNVAAHYRWIVGMATPAGRCEGDASLDFVVAPEAVERRYVAQQIPAAFWTGAAVPDCPAGGFRYAGIPRDAQPEAVLQRLASLR
;
A
#
# COMPACT_ATOMS: atom_id res chain seq x y z
N MET A 1 5.28 4.89 21.63
CA MET A 1 4.32 5.68 20.83
C MET A 1 4.56 5.27 19.38
N ASN A 2 3.56 5.32 18.49
CA ASN A 2 3.74 4.90 17.10
C ASN A 2 4.66 5.92 16.39
N ARG A 3 5.63 5.49 15.56
CA ARG A 3 6.60 6.41 14.93
C ARG A 3 5.94 7.40 13.98
N PHE A 4 4.79 7.04 13.40
CA PHE A 4 4.04 7.92 12.53
C PHE A 4 3.38 9.07 13.31
N ASP A 5 2.86 8.79 14.51
CA ASP A 5 2.35 9.83 15.42
C ASP A 5 3.47 10.83 15.78
N GLU A 6 4.66 10.32 16.13
CA GLU A 6 5.85 11.13 16.43
C GLU A 6 6.26 12.00 15.23
N LEU A 7 6.23 11.43 14.03
CA LEU A 7 6.59 12.11 12.79
C LEU A 7 5.65 13.29 12.47
N ILE A 8 4.33 13.09 12.56
CA ILE A 8 3.33 14.13 12.30
C ILE A 8 3.41 15.23 13.38
N ALA A 9 3.62 14.87 14.64
CA ALA A 9 3.76 15.86 15.71
C ALA A 9 5.01 16.74 15.54
N ALA A 10 6.09 16.19 14.96
CA ALA A 10 7.37 16.89 14.85
C ALA A 10 7.47 17.82 13.62
N ARG A 11 6.81 17.50 12.50
CA ARG A 11 6.97 18.22 11.23
C ARG A 11 5.84 17.94 10.24
N ARG A 12 5.95 18.51 9.04
CA ARG A 12 5.06 18.27 7.89
C ARG A 12 5.63 17.14 7.02
N PRO A 13 5.12 15.90 7.11
CA PRO A 13 5.74 14.76 6.45
C PRO A 13 5.37 14.66 4.97
N LEU A 14 6.27 14.07 4.19
CA LEU A 14 6.08 13.69 2.79
C LEU A 14 6.24 12.17 2.64
N TRP A 15 5.11 11.50 2.42
CA TRP A 15 5.06 10.10 2.02
C TRP A 15 5.08 10.03 0.49
N LEU A 16 6.07 9.32 -0.05
CA LEU A 16 6.20 9.09 -1.49
C LEU A 16 5.94 7.61 -1.80
N ASP A 17 5.00 7.36 -2.71
CA ASP A 17 4.93 6.10 -3.45
C ASP A 17 5.79 6.25 -4.70
N TYR A 18 6.93 5.58 -4.71
CA TYR A 18 7.96 5.74 -5.75
C TYR A 18 8.41 4.41 -6.34
N ALA A 19 7.73 3.30 -6.03
CA ALA A 19 8.20 1.97 -6.38
C ALA A 19 8.47 1.81 -7.88
N ASP A 20 7.51 2.22 -8.72
CA ASP A 20 7.61 2.14 -10.18
C ASP A 20 8.71 3.05 -10.74
N TYR A 21 8.76 4.30 -10.26
CA TYR A 21 9.76 5.28 -10.66
C TYR A 21 11.18 4.83 -10.28
N ALA A 22 11.40 4.42 -9.03
CA ALA A 22 12.70 3.97 -8.56
C ALA A 22 13.09 2.62 -9.18
N GLY A 23 12.12 1.77 -9.54
CA GLY A 23 12.35 0.54 -10.30
C GLY A 23 12.88 0.85 -11.70
N ALA A 24 12.24 1.79 -12.39
CA ALA A 24 12.68 2.26 -13.71
C ALA A 24 14.07 2.90 -13.66
N LEU A 25 14.32 3.77 -12.68
CA LEU A 25 15.56 4.55 -12.59
C LEU A 25 16.76 3.74 -12.06
N LEU A 26 16.56 2.91 -11.03
CA LEU A 26 17.65 2.33 -10.24
C LEU A 26 17.77 0.81 -10.34
N ALA A 27 16.82 0.14 -10.99
CA ALA A 27 16.74 -1.32 -11.06
C ALA A 27 16.47 -1.85 -12.48
N GLY A 28 16.83 -1.08 -13.51
CA GLY A 28 16.73 -1.54 -14.90
C GLY A 28 15.31 -1.81 -15.38
N GLY A 29 14.30 -1.15 -14.79
CA GLY A 29 12.90 -1.29 -15.19
C GLY A 29 12.02 -2.04 -14.20
N GLN A 30 12.59 -2.80 -13.26
CA GLN A 30 11.83 -3.63 -12.33
C GLN A 30 12.51 -3.66 -10.95
N ALA A 31 11.76 -3.29 -9.92
CA ALA A 31 12.25 -3.38 -8.55
C ALA A 31 12.50 -4.85 -8.14
N PRO A 32 13.54 -5.12 -7.33
CA PRO A 32 13.98 -6.48 -7.00
C PRO A 32 13.11 -7.11 -5.90
N TRP A 33 11.80 -7.24 -6.14
CA TRP A 33 10.82 -7.71 -5.16
C TRP A 33 11.08 -9.11 -4.60
N LEU A 34 11.80 -9.95 -5.35
CA LEU A 34 12.02 -11.37 -5.05
C LEU A 34 13.36 -11.66 -4.35
N ASP A 35 14.14 -10.64 -4.03
CA ASP A 35 15.41 -10.78 -3.30
C ASP A 35 15.47 -9.76 -2.17
N VAL A 36 15.54 -10.27 -0.93
CA VAL A 36 15.51 -9.44 0.29
C VAL A 36 16.68 -8.48 0.36
N SER A 37 17.89 -8.97 0.05
CA SER A 37 19.11 -8.17 0.15
C SER A 37 19.15 -7.10 -0.94
N ALA A 38 18.78 -7.46 -2.17
CA ALA A 38 18.69 -6.54 -3.28
C ALA A 38 17.61 -5.48 -3.04
N LEU A 39 16.44 -5.85 -2.49
CA LEU A 39 15.38 -4.92 -2.14
C LEU A 39 15.81 -3.91 -1.10
N VAL A 40 16.47 -4.34 -0.03
CA VAL A 40 16.98 -3.43 1.01
C VAL A 40 18.03 -2.48 0.43
N ALA A 41 18.96 -3.00 -0.39
CA ALA A 41 19.98 -2.17 -1.02
C ALA A 41 19.38 -1.14 -2.00
N TRP A 42 18.38 -1.55 -2.79
CA TRP A 42 17.64 -0.69 -3.70
C TRP A 42 16.85 0.38 -2.93
N GLN A 43 16.14 0.02 -1.87
CA GLN A 43 15.41 0.97 -1.04
C GLN A 43 16.32 2.00 -0.39
N ARG A 44 17.52 1.62 0.07
CA ARG A 44 18.52 2.58 0.59
C ARG A 44 18.96 3.59 -0.46
N LYS A 45 19.20 3.14 -1.70
CA LYS A 45 19.54 4.02 -2.83
C LYS A 45 18.38 4.99 -3.14
N ALA A 46 17.16 4.45 -3.25
CA ALA A 46 15.96 5.26 -3.50
C ALA A 46 15.73 6.30 -2.40
N GLN A 47 15.85 5.91 -1.13
CA GLN A 47 15.72 6.82 0.02
C GLN A 47 16.82 7.88 0.08
N GLY A 48 18.06 7.55 -0.29
CA GLY A 48 19.15 8.53 -0.39
C GLY A 48 18.84 9.66 -1.38
N LEU A 49 18.10 9.35 -2.46
CA LEU A 49 17.69 10.27 -3.51
C LEU A 49 16.40 11.01 -3.17
N LEU A 50 15.34 10.27 -2.86
CA LEU A 50 13.96 10.76 -2.75
C LEU A 50 13.59 11.23 -1.35
N ARG A 51 14.29 10.72 -0.32
CA ARG A 51 14.11 11.03 1.11
C ARG A 51 12.63 11.14 1.48
N SER A 52 11.90 10.05 1.29
CA SER A 52 10.54 9.98 1.80
C SER A 52 10.59 9.83 3.32
N ASP A 53 9.61 10.41 4.00
CA ASP A 53 9.54 10.35 5.44
C ASP A 53 8.98 9.03 5.96
N VAL A 54 8.33 8.27 5.08
CA VAL A 54 7.78 6.94 5.33
C VAL A 54 8.46 5.95 4.38
N VAL A 55 8.82 4.78 4.89
CA VAL A 55 9.27 3.65 4.06
C VAL A 55 8.08 2.75 3.82
N GLU A 56 7.80 2.42 2.56
CA GLU A 56 6.64 1.61 2.19
C GLU A 56 7.07 0.25 1.62
N LEU A 57 6.35 -0.80 2.01
CA LEU A 57 6.37 -2.11 1.39
C LEU A 57 5.03 -2.36 0.65
N PRO A 58 4.99 -2.31 -0.69
CA PRO A 58 3.77 -2.52 -1.47
C PRO A 58 3.48 -4.01 -1.69
N LEU A 59 2.62 -4.60 -0.86
CA LEU A 59 2.32 -6.04 -0.87
C LEU A 59 1.75 -6.52 -2.21
N GLY A 60 0.89 -5.71 -2.84
CA GLY A 60 0.30 -6.06 -4.13
C GLY A 60 1.35 -6.22 -5.23
N ALA A 61 2.35 -5.34 -5.27
CA ALA A 61 3.43 -5.40 -6.25
C ALA A 61 4.36 -6.60 -6.01
N VAL A 62 4.67 -6.90 -4.74
CA VAL A 62 5.46 -8.08 -4.38
C VAL A 62 4.71 -9.36 -4.72
N ALA A 63 3.41 -9.45 -4.41
CA ALA A 63 2.59 -10.61 -4.73
C ALA A 63 2.44 -10.83 -6.25
N ALA A 64 2.30 -9.75 -7.04
CA ALA A 64 2.28 -9.85 -8.50
C ALA A 64 3.59 -10.41 -9.05
N ALA A 65 4.74 -9.88 -8.61
CA ALA A 65 6.04 -10.39 -8.99
C ALA A 65 6.27 -11.84 -8.53
N TRP A 66 5.73 -12.20 -7.36
CA TRP A 66 5.77 -13.56 -6.84
C TRP A 66 5.01 -14.53 -7.74
N LEU A 67 3.79 -14.19 -8.14
CA LEU A 67 3.01 -14.99 -9.07
C LEU A 67 3.72 -15.15 -10.40
N ASP A 68 4.33 -14.08 -10.91
CA ASP A 68 5.12 -14.11 -12.15
C ASP A 68 6.27 -15.13 -12.10
N ALA A 69 6.90 -15.31 -10.95
CA ALA A 69 7.96 -16.29 -10.74
C ALA A 69 7.45 -17.71 -10.39
N HIS A 70 6.23 -17.85 -9.86
CA HIS A 70 5.72 -19.11 -9.32
C HIS A 70 4.45 -19.58 -10.06
N ALA A 71 4.65 -20.20 -11.24
CA ALA A 71 3.55 -20.70 -12.08
C ALA A 71 2.67 -21.74 -11.36
N THR A 72 3.26 -22.59 -10.51
CA THR A 72 2.52 -23.61 -9.73
C THR A 72 1.51 -22.99 -8.77
N LEU A 73 1.82 -21.83 -8.18
CA LEU A 73 0.87 -21.10 -7.33
C LEU A 73 -0.28 -20.52 -8.17
N ARG A 74 0.00 -19.99 -9.36
CA ARG A 74 -1.04 -19.55 -10.30
C ARG A 74 -1.98 -20.69 -10.68
N ASP A 75 -1.45 -21.87 -10.98
CA ASP A 75 -2.26 -23.06 -11.27
C ASP A 75 -3.11 -23.47 -10.05
N ALA A 76 -2.54 -23.42 -8.85
CA ALA A 76 -3.24 -23.72 -7.61
C ALA A 76 -4.39 -22.73 -7.34
N MET A 77 -4.19 -21.44 -7.61
CA MET A 77 -5.23 -20.41 -7.53
C MET A 77 -6.36 -20.67 -8.53
N ALA A 78 -6.03 -21.15 -9.73
CA ALA A 78 -6.99 -21.45 -10.79
C ALA A 78 -7.77 -22.76 -10.56
N ALA A 79 -7.39 -23.58 -9.58
CA ALA A 79 -7.99 -24.89 -9.34
C ALA A 79 -9.50 -24.86 -9.03
N LYS A 80 -10.04 -23.73 -8.56
CA LYS A 80 -11.48 -23.54 -8.35
C LYS A 80 -11.93 -22.16 -8.81
N ARG A 81 -13.17 -22.09 -9.32
CA ARG A 81 -13.79 -20.85 -9.84
C ARG A 81 -14.53 -20.01 -8.81
N ARG A 82 -14.64 -20.46 -7.55
CA ARG A 82 -15.29 -19.67 -6.48
C ARG A 82 -14.50 -18.38 -6.25
N VAL A 83 -15.17 -17.23 -6.21
CA VAL A 83 -14.55 -15.89 -6.24
C VAL A 83 -13.43 -15.73 -5.21
N GLY A 84 -13.68 -16.04 -3.94
CA GLY A 84 -12.67 -15.91 -2.88
C GLY A 84 -11.55 -16.97 -2.88
N TYR A 85 -11.61 -17.98 -3.74
CA TYR A 85 -10.64 -19.10 -3.71
C TYR A 85 -9.23 -18.70 -4.16
N PRO A 86 -9.03 -17.98 -5.29
CA PRO A 86 -7.72 -17.46 -5.67
C PRO A 86 -7.04 -16.64 -4.58
N LEU A 87 -7.75 -15.66 -4.00
CA LEU A 87 -7.20 -14.81 -2.93
C LEU A 87 -6.79 -15.65 -1.72
N ARG A 88 -7.67 -16.54 -1.25
CA ARG A 88 -7.35 -17.43 -0.13
C ARG A 88 -6.10 -18.27 -0.41
N THR A 89 -5.96 -18.77 -1.63
CA THR A 89 -4.83 -19.62 -2.02
C THR A 89 -3.53 -18.82 -2.05
N LEU A 90 -3.54 -17.63 -2.67
CA LEU A 90 -2.41 -16.70 -2.67
C LEU A 90 -1.98 -16.34 -1.25
N LEU A 91 -2.93 -15.91 -0.41
CA LEU A 91 -2.63 -15.46 0.95
C LEU A 91 -2.29 -16.60 1.90
N ALA A 92 -2.47 -17.87 1.51
CA ALA A 92 -2.09 -19.05 2.28
C ALA A 92 -0.77 -19.67 1.80
N ASP A 93 -0.10 -19.10 0.79
CA ASP A 93 1.19 -19.56 0.32
C ASP A 93 2.28 -19.28 1.38
N ASP A 94 2.81 -20.35 1.97
CA ASP A 94 3.78 -20.24 3.09
C ASP A 94 5.10 -19.60 2.64
N ASP A 95 5.55 -19.87 1.43
CA ASP A 95 6.80 -19.31 0.89
C ASP A 95 6.66 -17.79 0.65
N LEU A 96 5.53 -17.34 0.07
CA LEU A 96 5.23 -15.91 -0.02
C LEU A 96 5.15 -15.24 1.35
N ARG A 97 4.48 -15.87 2.32
CA ARG A 97 4.38 -15.35 3.70
C ARG A 97 5.76 -15.21 4.32
N HIS A 98 6.61 -16.23 4.19
CA HIS A 98 7.98 -16.18 4.70
C HIS A 98 8.76 -15.04 4.05
N HIS A 99 8.74 -14.96 2.72
CA HIS A 99 9.44 -13.93 1.95
C HIS A 99 9.00 -12.51 2.35
N LEU A 100 7.70 -12.25 2.47
CA LEU A 100 7.19 -10.94 2.87
C LEU A 100 7.60 -10.55 4.30
N ALA A 101 7.64 -11.51 5.22
CA ALA A 101 8.15 -11.26 6.56
C ALA A 101 9.64 -10.91 6.55
N GLU A 102 10.45 -11.59 5.74
CA GLU A 102 11.87 -11.27 5.58
C GLU A 102 12.07 -9.87 4.96
N LEU A 103 11.30 -9.51 3.93
CA LEU A 103 11.33 -8.17 3.35
C LEU A 103 10.99 -7.09 4.39
N ALA A 104 9.87 -7.26 5.11
CA ALA A 104 9.45 -6.29 6.11
C ALA A 104 10.47 -6.19 7.27
N GLY A 105 11.01 -7.32 7.72
CA GLY A 105 12.06 -7.38 8.74
C GLY A 105 13.36 -6.70 8.28
N GLY A 106 13.81 -6.96 7.05
CA GLY A 106 15.00 -6.33 6.47
C GLY A 106 14.85 -4.82 6.30
N LEU A 107 13.67 -4.36 5.89
CA LEU A 107 13.34 -2.93 5.85
C LEU A 107 13.32 -2.32 7.25
N ARG A 108 12.70 -2.99 8.23
CA ARG A 108 12.67 -2.48 9.60
C ARG A 108 14.05 -2.31 10.18
N ALA A 109 14.91 -3.32 10.04
CA ALA A 109 16.28 -3.27 10.52
C ALA A 109 17.08 -2.15 9.83
N SER A 110 16.79 -1.87 8.56
CA SER A 110 17.51 -0.86 7.77
C SER A 110 17.03 0.57 8.00
N PHE A 111 15.78 0.75 8.41
CA PHE A 111 15.13 2.06 8.54
C PHE A 111 14.47 2.22 9.92
N ALA A 112 15.22 1.92 10.98
CA ALA A 112 14.71 1.80 12.35
C ALA A 112 14.04 3.08 12.91
N SER A 113 14.42 4.25 12.39
CA SER A 113 13.92 5.57 12.84
C SER A 113 12.76 6.12 11.99
N GLN A 114 12.50 5.55 10.82
CA GLN A 114 11.41 5.98 9.95
C GLN A 114 10.16 5.14 10.20
N PRO A 115 8.94 5.67 10.05
CA PRO A 115 7.75 4.85 9.98
C PRO A 115 7.84 3.84 8.82
N LEU A 116 7.50 2.58 9.10
CA LEU A 116 7.32 1.56 8.07
C LEU A 116 5.83 1.36 7.82
N ALA A 117 5.42 1.64 6.59
CA ALA A 117 4.10 1.38 6.09
C ALA A 117 4.08 0.07 5.29
N ILE A 118 3.01 -0.68 5.46
CA ILE A 118 2.60 -1.73 4.53
C ILE A 118 1.47 -1.16 3.68
N ALA A 119 1.69 -1.08 2.38
CA ALA A 119 0.66 -0.73 1.42
C ALA A 119 0.06 -2.01 0.83
N CYS A 120 -1.22 -2.20 1.06
CA CYS A 120 -1.93 -3.43 0.76
C CYS A 120 -3.16 -3.11 -0.09
N PRO A 121 -3.44 -3.84 -1.18
CA PRO A 121 -4.75 -3.76 -1.82
C PRO A 121 -5.87 -3.98 -0.79
N SER A 122 -6.95 -3.22 -0.89
CA SER A 122 -8.14 -3.46 -0.06
C SER A 122 -8.70 -4.87 -0.29
N PRO A 123 -9.53 -5.42 0.62
CA PRO A 123 -10.17 -6.72 0.41
C PRO A 123 -10.86 -6.84 -0.95
N ARG A 124 -11.63 -5.81 -1.33
CA ARG A 124 -12.35 -5.74 -2.61
C ARG A 124 -11.40 -5.72 -3.81
N ARG A 125 -10.36 -4.88 -3.73
CA ARG A 125 -9.34 -4.78 -4.78
C ARG A 125 -8.59 -6.10 -4.96
N TRP A 126 -8.14 -6.70 -3.87
CA TRP A 126 -7.33 -7.92 -3.95
C TRP A 126 -8.14 -9.13 -4.40
N LEU A 127 -9.42 -9.18 -4.02
CA LEU A 127 -10.37 -10.18 -4.54
C LEU A 127 -10.46 -10.10 -6.07
N LEU A 128 -10.66 -8.89 -6.61
CA LEU A 128 -10.70 -8.64 -8.06
C LEU A 128 -9.37 -9.03 -8.74
N GLU A 129 -8.25 -8.53 -8.22
CA GLU A 129 -6.93 -8.74 -8.81
C GLU A 129 -6.50 -10.21 -8.79
N SER A 130 -6.73 -10.92 -7.68
CA SER A 130 -6.38 -12.34 -7.55
C SER A 130 -7.22 -13.24 -8.44
N TYR A 131 -8.52 -12.94 -8.60
CA TYR A 131 -9.37 -13.69 -9.53
C TYR A 131 -8.93 -13.49 -10.98
N ARG A 132 -8.65 -12.24 -11.35
CA ARG A 132 -8.14 -11.91 -12.69
C ARG A 132 -6.79 -12.57 -12.95
N ALA A 133 -5.90 -12.64 -11.96
CA ALA A 133 -4.62 -13.32 -12.09
C ALA A 133 -4.77 -14.84 -12.30
N ALA A 134 -5.79 -15.46 -11.70
CA ALA A 134 -6.05 -16.90 -11.82
C ALA A 134 -6.80 -17.28 -13.10
N HIS A 135 -7.79 -16.48 -13.51
CA HIS A 135 -8.75 -16.86 -14.56
C HIS A 135 -8.74 -15.93 -15.79
N GLY A 136 -8.03 -14.81 -15.74
CA GLY A 136 -8.02 -13.82 -16.83
C GLY A 136 -9.33 -13.04 -16.99
N GLU A 137 -10.24 -13.15 -16.03
CA GLU A 137 -11.60 -12.62 -16.08
C GLU A 137 -11.89 -11.66 -14.93
N VAL A 138 -12.94 -10.86 -15.06
CA VAL A 138 -13.49 -10.03 -13.98
C VAL A 138 -14.63 -10.79 -13.31
N PRO A 139 -14.53 -11.15 -12.02
CA PRO A 139 -15.62 -11.81 -11.31
C PRO A 139 -16.75 -10.82 -10.99
N GLU A 140 -17.97 -11.35 -10.93
CA GLU A 140 -19.05 -10.72 -10.16
C GLU A 140 -19.00 -11.25 -8.73
N PHE A 141 -19.19 -10.36 -7.75
CA PHE A 141 -19.20 -10.69 -6.32
C PHE A 141 -20.03 -9.68 -5.54
N ASP A 142 -20.47 -10.08 -4.35
CA ASP A 142 -21.23 -9.25 -3.42
C ASP A 142 -20.42 -8.92 -2.15
N ASP A 143 -21.06 -8.27 -1.19
CA ASP A 143 -20.41 -7.85 0.05
C ASP A 143 -20.03 -9.04 0.95
N ASP A 144 -20.70 -10.20 0.85
CA ASP A 144 -20.36 -11.41 1.62
C ASP A 144 -19.04 -12.02 1.13
N ASP A 145 -18.79 -11.97 -0.18
CA ASP A 145 -17.50 -12.32 -0.77
C ASP A 145 -16.39 -11.36 -0.31
N VAL A 146 -16.68 -10.06 -0.21
CA VAL A 146 -15.72 -9.04 0.27
C VAL A 146 -15.42 -9.22 1.76
N ASP A 147 -16.42 -9.50 2.60
CA ASP A 147 -16.22 -9.80 4.03
C ASP A 147 -15.38 -11.07 4.21
N SER A 148 -15.65 -12.11 3.41
CA SER A 148 -14.81 -13.33 3.38
C SER A 148 -13.37 -13.02 2.98
N ALA A 149 -13.16 -12.15 1.99
CA ALA A 149 -11.83 -11.68 1.58
C ALA A 149 -11.13 -10.91 2.70
N ALA A 150 -11.86 -10.07 3.45
CA ALA A 150 -11.33 -9.32 4.57
C ALA A 150 -10.88 -10.24 5.71
N VAL A 151 -11.58 -11.35 5.95
CA VAL A 151 -11.16 -12.38 6.92
C VAL A 151 -9.84 -13.04 6.49
N TYR A 152 -9.68 -13.39 5.20
CA TYR A 152 -8.43 -13.94 4.70
C TYR A 152 -7.27 -12.95 4.82
N LEU A 153 -7.54 -11.67 4.49
CA LEU A 153 -6.55 -10.61 4.60
C LEU A 153 -6.17 -10.33 6.07
N ALA A 154 -7.14 -10.36 6.99
CA ALA A 154 -6.90 -10.17 8.41
C ALA A 154 -5.99 -11.28 8.98
N ASP A 155 -6.23 -12.55 8.63
CA ASP A 155 -5.33 -13.65 9.02
C ASP A 155 -3.91 -13.42 8.48
N PHE A 156 -3.80 -13.12 7.19
CA PHE A 156 -2.52 -12.87 6.53
C PHE A 156 -1.75 -11.70 7.15
N LEU A 157 -2.42 -10.59 7.47
CA LEU A 157 -1.78 -9.42 8.06
C LEU A 157 -1.19 -9.68 9.46
N ARG A 158 -1.69 -10.69 10.20
CA ARG A 158 -1.11 -11.06 11.50
C ARG A 158 0.36 -11.47 11.40
N LEU A 159 0.82 -11.90 10.22
CA LEU A 159 2.22 -12.14 9.91
C LEU A 159 3.15 -10.98 10.31
N PHE A 160 2.68 -9.74 10.18
CA PHE A 160 3.50 -8.55 10.40
C PHE A 160 3.44 -8.00 11.84
N GLY A 161 2.68 -8.64 12.73
CA GLY A 161 2.39 -8.14 14.08
C GLY A 161 3.63 -7.78 14.90
N GLU A 162 4.66 -8.62 14.84
CA GLU A 162 5.90 -8.48 15.62
C GLU A 162 7.04 -7.77 14.86
N ILE A 163 6.82 -7.38 13.60
CA ILE A 163 7.88 -6.79 12.75
C ILE A 163 8.11 -5.30 13.07
N GLY A 164 7.17 -4.65 13.76
CA GLY A 164 7.25 -3.23 14.09
C GLY A 164 6.78 -2.31 12.95
N ILE A 165 5.70 -2.72 12.28
CA ILE A 165 4.96 -1.90 11.33
C ILE A 165 4.28 -0.74 12.07
N ASP A 166 4.30 0.44 11.46
CA ASP A 166 3.71 1.66 12.03
C ASP A 166 2.37 1.99 11.34
N VAL A 167 2.24 1.72 10.04
CA VAL A 167 1.08 2.11 9.24
C VAL A 167 0.60 0.96 8.33
N LEU A 168 -0.72 0.77 8.25
CA LEU A 168 -1.37 -0.01 7.22
C LEU A 168 -2.11 0.94 6.27
N LEU A 169 -1.71 0.95 5.00
CA LEU A 169 -2.42 1.68 3.94
C LEU A 169 -3.19 0.70 3.08
N LEU A 170 -4.51 0.72 3.17
CA LEU A 170 -5.39 0.01 2.23
C LEU A 170 -5.51 0.81 0.95
N GLN A 171 -5.28 0.17 -0.19
CA GLN A 171 -5.29 0.82 -1.49
C GLN A 171 -6.48 0.35 -2.31
N GLU A 172 -7.32 1.29 -2.73
CA GLU A 172 -8.38 1.05 -3.70
C GLU A 172 -7.89 1.31 -5.13
N SER A 173 -8.63 0.78 -6.10
CA SER A 173 -8.55 1.16 -7.50
C SER A 173 -9.84 1.88 -7.93
N LEU A 174 -9.89 2.40 -9.15
CA LEU A 174 -11.12 2.97 -9.71
C LEU A 174 -12.24 1.92 -9.82
N ASP A 175 -11.88 0.64 -9.98
CA ASP A 175 -12.82 -0.48 -10.15
C ASP A 175 -13.23 -1.11 -8.81
N SER A 176 -12.55 -0.76 -7.71
CA SER A 176 -12.77 -1.38 -6.39
C SER A 176 -13.18 -0.40 -5.30
N ALA A 177 -13.24 0.91 -5.57
CA ALA A 177 -13.58 1.89 -4.55
C ALA A 177 -14.94 1.58 -3.90
N PRO A 178 -15.04 1.60 -2.55
CA PRO A 178 -16.30 1.36 -1.87
C PRO A 178 -17.33 2.39 -2.30
N SER A 179 -18.54 1.92 -2.64
CA SER A 179 -19.63 2.79 -3.11
C SER A 179 -20.40 3.47 -1.97
N ASP A 180 -20.31 2.92 -0.76
CA ASP A 180 -21.06 3.35 0.42
C ASP A 180 -20.39 2.89 1.73
N ALA A 181 -21.00 3.28 2.86
CA ALA A 181 -20.54 2.93 4.19
C ALA A 181 -20.61 1.41 4.49
N ALA A 182 -21.53 0.67 3.88
CA ALA A 182 -21.65 -0.79 4.07
C ALA A 182 -20.48 -1.53 3.42
N SER A 183 -20.09 -1.09 2.21
CA SER A 183 -18.89 -1.56 1.51
C SER A 183 -17.62 -1.33 2.33
N LEU A 184 -17.53 -0.18 3.02
CA LEU A 184 -16.41 0.13 3.88
C LEU A 184 -16.41 -0.73 5.17
N ALA A 185 -17.59 -1.03 5.72
CA ALA A 185 -17.74 -1.88 6.90
C ALA A 185 -17.21 -3.31 6.68
N CYS A 186 -17.20 -3.81 5.43
CA CYS A 186 -16.59 -5.10 5.08
C CYS A 186 -15.07 -5.15 5.38
N CYS A 187 -14.39 -4.01 5.56
CA CYS A 187 -12.98 -3.98 5.96
C CYS A 187 -12.77 -4.21 7.47
N GLN A 188 -13.83 -4.32 8.28
CA GLN A 188 -13.71 -4.38 9.74
C GLN A 188 -12.75 -5.47 10.27
N PRO A 189 -12.70 -6.70 9.73
CA PRO A 189 -11.72 -7.71 10.17
C PRO A 189 -10.28 -7.21 10.08
N VAL A 190 -9.94 -6.46 9.02
CA VAL A 190 -8.62 -5.87 8.80
C VAL A 190 -8.36 -4.72 9.76
N LEU A 191 -9.36 -3.85 9.96
CA LEU A 191 -9.26 -2.74 10.93
C LEU A 191 -9.03 -3.24 12.35
N ASN A 192 -9.67 -4.35 12.73
CA ASN A 192 -9.48 -4.98 14.05
C ASN A 192 -8.04 -5.48 14.25
N VAL A 193 -7.41 -6.05 13.21
CA VAL A 193 -6.01 -6.50 13.27
C VAL A 193 -5.08 -5.31 13.44
N ALA A 194 -5.28 -4.25 12.65
CA ALA A 194 -4.47 -3.05 12.78
C ALA A 194 -4.63 -2.38 14.16
N ALA A 195 -5.85 -2.31 14.69
CA ALA A 195 -6.10 -1.80 16.04
C ALA A 195 -5.41 -2.66 17.12
N HIS A 196 -5.47 -3.99 16.99
CA HIS A 196 -4.81 -4.93 17.91
C HIS A 196 -3.28 -4.68 17.97
N TYR A 197 -2.65 -4.51 16.81
CA TYR A 197 -1.21 -4.21 16.72
C TYR A 197 -0.87 -2.71 16.80
N ARG A 198 -1.88 -1.85 17.01
CA ARG A 198 -1.74 -0.39 17.14
C ARG A 198 -1.11 0.29 15.92
N TRP A 199 -1.37 -0.24 14.73
CA TRP A 199 -1.02 0.41 13.48
C TRP A 199 -1.96 1.57 13.21
N ILE A 200 -1.42 2.65 12.67
CA ILE A 200 -2.25 3.71 12.08
C ILE A 200 -2.81 3.15 10.78
N VAL A 201 -4.12 3.33 10.55
CA VAL A 201 -4.77 2.83 9.34
C VAL A 201 -5.22 3.97 8.46
N GLY A 202 -4.91 3.87 7.18
CA GLY A 202 -5.50 4.75 6.19
C GLY A 202 -5.95 4.02 4.94
N MET A 203 -6.70 4.75 4.12
CA MET A 203 -7.19 4.29 2.84
C MET A 203 -6.77 5.25 1.73
N ALA A 204 -6.16 4.75 0.67
CA ALA A 204 -5.93 5.48 -0.57
C ALA A 204 -7.08 5.18 -1.55
N THR A 205 -7.89 6.21 -1.84
CA THR A 205 -9.04 6.13 -2.75
C THR A 205 -8.83 7.09 -3.92
N PRO A 206 -8.36 6.61 -5.08
CA PRO A 206 -8.10 7.47 -6.24
C PRO A 206 -9.38 8.11 -6.80
N ALA A 207 -10.55 7.52 -6.53
CA ALA A 207 -11.85 8.06 -6.93
C ALA A 207 -12.38 9.15 -5.96
N GLY A 208 -11.70 9.38 -4.83
CA GLY A 208 -12.16 10.30 -3.78
C GLY A 208 -13.38 9.81 -3.00
N ARG A 209 -13.81 8.56 -3.21
CA ARG A 209 -14.98 7.97 -2.57
C ARG A 209 -14.52 7.20 -1.34
N CYS A 210 -14.92 7.68 -0.17
CA CYS A 210 -14.76 7.01 1.12
C CYS A 210 -15.81 7.56 2.09
N GLU A 211 -17.06 7.17 1.90
CA GLU A 211 -18.16 7.56 2.79
C GLU A 211 -18.28 6.55 3.94
N GLY A 212 -18.56 7.06 5.15
CA GLY A 212 -18.78 6.24 6.34
C GLY A 212 -17.83 6.51 7.51
N ASP A 213 -18.24 6.03 8.69
CA ASP A 213 -17.57 6.25 9.97
C ASP A 213 -16.58 5.14 10.35
N ALA A 214 -16.05 4.40 9.37
CA ALA A 214 -15.04 3.40 9.66
C ALA A 214 -13.84 4.03 10.37
N SER A 215 -13.23 3.29 11.30
CA SER A 215 -12.12 3.73 12.14
C SER A 215 -10.80 3.85 11.37
N LEU A 216 -10.80 4.68 10.33
CA LEU A 216 -9.61 5.09 9.60
C LEU A 216 -9.01 6.33 10.26
N ASP A 217 -7.70 6.31 10.49
CA ASP A 217 -6.98 7.48 10.99
C ASP A 217 -6.80 8.55 9.90
N PHE A 218 -6.71 8.14 8.62
CA PHE A 218 -6.58 9.06 7.48
C PHE A 218 -7.14 8.50 6.17
N VAL A 219 -7.42 9.38 5.21
CA VAL A 219 -7.80 9.02 3.84
C VAL A 219 -6.96 9.82 2.85
N VAL A 220 -6.31 9.15 1.91
CA VAL A 220 -5.62 9.77 0.77
C VAL A 220 -6.59 9.81 -0.41
N ALA A 221 -7.05 11.01 -0.75
CA ALA A 221 -8.00 11.27 -1.82
C ALA A 221 -7.64 12.58 -2.56
N PRO A 222 -8.17 12.82 -3.77
CA PRO A 222 -7.97 14.07 -4.49
C PRO A 222 -8.41 15.30 -3.69
N GLU A 223 -9.51 15.18 -2.95
CA GLU A 223 -9.99 16.17 -1.99
C GLU A 223 -9.60 15.72 -0.57
N ALA A 224 -9.12 16.65 0.24
CA ALA A 224 -8.71 16.36 1.61
C ALA A 224 -9.94 15.99 2.46
N VAL A 225 -9.86 14.85 3.17
CA VAL A 225 -10.92 14.37 4.05
C VAL A 225 -10.48 14.59 5.50
N GLU A 226 -11.31 15.26 6.30
CA GLU A 226 -11.05 15.45 7.72
C GLU A 226 -11.18 14.11 8.46
N ARG A 227 -10.08 13.69 9.08
CA ARG A 227 -9.95 12.51 9.96
C ARG A 227 -9.00 12.87 11.10
N ARG A 228 -8.49 11.88 11.83
CA ARG A 228 -7.45 12.11 12.84
C ARG A 228 -6.21 12.77 12.22
N TYR A 229 -5.80 12.32 11.04
CA TYR A 229 -4.78 12.95 10.22
C TYR A 229 -5.34 13.31 8.85
N VAL A 230 -5.14 14.55 8.42
CA VAL A 230 -5.53 15.00 7.08
C VAL A 230 -4.40 14.66 6.11
N ALA A 231 -4.66 13.80 5.14
CA ALA A 231 -3.70 13.46 4.10
C ALA A 231 -4.02 14.22 2.81
N GLN A 232 -3.08 15.04 2.34
CA GLN A 232 -3.21 15.73 1.06
C GLN A 232 -2.56 14.90 -0.04
N GLN A 233 -3.37 14.36 -0.95
CA GLN A 233 -2.84 13.75 -2.16
C GLN A 233 -2.26 14.84 -3.08
N ILE A 234 -1.04 14.60 -3.57
CA ILE A 234 -0.42 15.43 -4.60
C ILE A 234 -0.88 14.93 -5.97
N PRO A 235 -1.60 15.75 -6.76
CA PRO A 235 -2.10 15.33 -8.07
C PRO A 235 -0.96 15.01 -9.05
N ALA A 236 -1.15 14.07 -9.97
CA ALA A 236 -0.11 13.72 -10.95
C ALA A 236 0.38 14.92 -11.79
N ALA A 237 -0.52 15.87 -12.09
CA ALA A 237 -0.20 17.11 -12.79
C ALA A 237 0.85 17.99 -12.08
N PHE A 238 1.10 17.78 -10.78
CA PHE A 238 2.17 18.42 -10.04
C PHE A 238 3.54 18.14 -10.68
N TRP A 239 3.78 16.93 -11.15
CA TRP A 239 5.07 16.53 -11.73
C TRP A 239 5.35 17.20 -13.08
N THR A 240 4.30 17.70 -13.74
CA THR A 240 4.36 18.43 -15.01
C THR A 240 4.19 19.94 -14.86
N GLY A 241 4.22 20.47 -13.63
CA GLY A 241 4.29 21.90 -13.36
C GLY A 241 3.05 22.54 -12.70
N ALA A 242 2.02 21.78 -12.32
CA ALA A 242 0.90 22.33 -11.55
C ALA A 242 1.35 22.91 -10.20
N ALA A 243 0.52 23.73 -9.55
CA ALA A 243 0.87 24.34 -8.27
C ALA A 243 1.07 23.27 -7.16
N VAL A 244 1.83 23.65 -6.12
CA VAL A 244 2.02 22.81 -4.94
C VAL A 244 0.76 22.86 -4.08
N PRO A 245 0.11 21.73 -3.76
CA PRO A 245 -0.94 21.68 -2.75
C PRO A 245 -0.38 22.04 -1.35
N ASP A 246 -1.14 22.81 -0.57
CA ASP A 246 -0.78 23.11 0.80
C ASP A 246 -0.69 21.84 1.65
N CYS A 247 0.19 21.85 2.66
CA CYS A 247 0.23 20.78 3.64
C CYS A 247 -0.80 21.10 4.72
N PRO A 248 -1.77 20.22 4.99
CA PRO A 248 -2.75 20.45 6.05
C PRO A 248 -2.06 20.48 7.43
N ALA A 249 -2.61 21.27 8.35
CA ALA A 249 -2.13 21.33 9.72
C ALA A 249 -2.38 19.99 10.43
N GLY A 250 -1.37 19.46 11.14
CA GLY A 250 -1.47 18.15 11.80
C GLY A 250 -1.62 16.98 10.82
N GLY A 251 -1.30 17.18 9.55
CA GLY A 251 -1.42 16.18 8.49
C GLY A 251 -0.12 16.01 7.70
N PHE A 252 -0.23 15.39 6.53
CA PHE A 252 0.91 15.06 5.68
C PHE A 252 0.55 15.12 4.20
N ARG A 253 1.58 15.11 3.34
CA ARG A 253 1.43 15.01 1.89
C ARG A 253 1.73 13.58 1.44
N TYR A 254 0.90 13.05 0.54
CA TYR A 254 1.12 11.76 -0.12
C TYR A 254 1.27 11.98 -1.62
N ALA A 255 2.34 11.46 -2.24
CA ALA A 255 2.56 11.62 -3.68
C ALA A 255 3.05 10.33 -4.33
N GLY A 256 2.37 9.90 -5.40
CA GLY A 256 2.90 8.91 -6.33
C GLY A 256 3.82 9.58 -7.34
N ILE A 257 5.04 9.08 -7.52
CA ILE A 257 5.96 9.56 -8.56
C ILE A 257 5.70 8.76 -9.85
N PRO A 258 5.35 9.42 -10.98
CA PRO A 258 5.15 8.74 -12.25
C PRO A 258 6.41 7.98 -12.66
N ARG A 259 6.22 6.74 -13.12
CA ARG A 259 7.29 5.86 -13.58
C ARG A 259 8.29 6.54 -14.53
N ASP A 260 7.76 7.28 -15.49
CA ASP A 260 8.53 7.85 -16.60
C ASP A 260 8.92 9.33 -16.38
N ALA A 261 8.78 9.83 -15.15
CA ALA A 261 9.16 11.19 -14.81
C ALA A 261 10.68 11.40 -14.96
N GLN A 262 11.08 12.58 -15.43
CA GLN A 262 12.50 12.91 -15.61
C GLN A 262 13.18 13.17 -14.24
N PRO A 263 14.34 12.55 -13.94
CA PRO A 263 14.93 12.61 -12.60
C PRO A 263 15.22 14.02 -12.09
N GLU A 264 15.79 14.90 -12.91
CA GLU A 264 16.10 16.28 -12.55
C GLU A 264 14.83 17.06 -12.23
N ALA A 265 13.77 16.85 -13.02
CA ALA A 265 12.47 17.46 -12.79
C ALA A 265 11.86 16.95 -11.47
N VAL A 266 11.91 15.64 -11.20
CA VAL A 266 11.42 15.06 -9.94
C VAL A 266 12.13 15.69 -8.74
N LEU A 267 13.46 15.78 -8.75
CA LEU A 267 14.23 16.36 -7.64
C LEU A 267 13.92 17.84 -7.43
N GLN A 268 13.79 18.61 -8.52
CA GLN A 268 13.40 20.01 -8.45
C GLN A 268 12.00 20.17 -7.85
N ARG A 269 11.04 19.33 -8.28
CA ARG A 269 9.66 19.36 -7.77
C ARG A 269 9.59 18.93 -6.30
N LEU A 270 10.32 17.89 -5.90
CA LEU A 270 10.41 17.46 -4.49
C LEU A 270 10.95 18.55 -3.56
N ALA A 271 11.87 19.39 -4.02
CA ALA A 271 12.36 20.53 -3.23
C ALA A 271 11.24 21.53 -2.88
N SER A 272 10.17 21.60 -3.69
CA SER A 272 9.02 22.49 -3.42
C SER A 272 7.99 21.88 -2.46
N LEU A 273 8.08 20.57 -2.15
CA LEU A 273 7.19 19.88 -1.21
C LEU A 273 7.70 19.87 0.24
N ARG A 274 8.96 20.27 0.46
CA ARG A 274 9.65 20.29 1.75
C ARG A 274 9.67 21.69 2.32
#